data_AF-A0A7S2VXI9-F1
#
_entry.id   AF-A0A7S2VXI9-F1
#
_cell.length_a   1.000
_cell.length_b   1.000
_cell.length_c   1.000
_cell.angle_alpha   90.00
_cell.angle_beta   90.00
_cell.angle_gamma   90.00
#
_symmetry.space_group_name_H-M   'P 1'
#
loop_
_entity.id
_entity.type
_entity.pdbx_description
1 polymer ?
#
loop_
_entity_poly.entity_id
_entity_poly.type
_entity_poly.pdbx_seq_one_letter_code
_entity_poly.pdbx_strand_id
1 'polypeptide(L)'
;TSFYTTTEKQDSYPSLENILERHCADEKLRKVIVEMLECCADITEALRSALVTVEGSANTFGDAQLSVDVIADNLMWDCVKTSETVAYGASEEEPVVVQCNPKG
;
A
#
# COMPACT_ATOMS: atom_id res chain seq x y z
N THR A 1 14.76 -35.63 0.28
CA THR A 1 13.34 -35.45 0.62
C THR A 1 13.07 -33.96 0.56
N SER A 2 12.41 -33.50 -0.49
CA SER A 2 12.20 -32.06 -0.72
C SER A 2 11.10 -31.56 0.21
N PHE A 3 11.40 -30.56 1.04
CA PHE A 3 10.52 -29.95 2.04
C PHE A 3 9.66 -28.81 1.47
N TYR A 4 9.42 -28.79 0.16
CA TYR A 4 8.76 -27.67 -0.49
C TYR A 4 7.34 -28.06 -0.89
N THR A 5 6.38 -27.62 -0.05
CA THR A 5 4.92 -27.53 -0.26
C THR A 5 4.14 -28.82 -0.55
N THR A 6 3.04 -29.03 0.20
CA THR A 6 2.02 -30.06 -0.06
C THR A 6 0.94 -29.60 -1.05
N THR A 7 1.11 -28.41 -1.65
CA THR A 7 0.09 -27.81 -2.50
C THR A 7 0.17 -28.41 -3.90
N GLU A 8 -0.90 -29.08 -4.33
CA GLU A 8 -1.03 -29.56 -5.69
C GLU A 8 -1.32 -28.38 -6.64
N LYS A 9 -0.76 -28.43 -7.85
CA LYS A 9 -1.01 -27.42 -8.89
C LYS A 9 -2.50 -27.40 -9.21
N GLN A 10 -3.12 -26.23 -9.09
CA GLN A 10 -4.52 -26.02 -9.47
C GLN A 10 -4.60 -25.48 -10.90
N ASP A 11 -5.69 -25.80 -11.60
CA ASP A 11 -5.96 -25.28 -12.94
C ASP A 11 -6.28 -23.78 -12.93
N SER A 12 -6.76 -23.27 -11.79
CA SER A 12 -6.97 -21.85 -11.54
C SER A 12 -6.89 -21.55 -10.05
N TYR A 13 -6.63 -20.30 -9.70
CA TYR A 13 -6.68 -19.79 -8.33
C TYR A 13 -7.78 -18.73 -8.25
N PRO A 14 -8.48 -18.62 -7.10
CA PRO A 14 -9.47 -17.57 -6.92
C PRO A 14 -8.82 -16.18 -7.01
N SER A 15 -9.56 -15.21 -7.56
CA SER A 15 -9.14 -13.80 -7.55
C SER A 15 -9.16 -13.23 -6.13
N LEU A 16 -8.50 -12.08 -5.93
CA LEU A 16 -8.52 -11.37 -4.66
C LEU A 16 -9.96 -11.05 -4.22
N GLU A 17 -10.81 -10.60 -5.15
CA GLU A 17 -12.21 -10.28 -4.89
C GLU A 17 -12.95 -11.52 -4.39
N ASN A 18 -12.75 -12.68 -5.03
CA ASN A 18 -13.35 -13.94 -4.61
C ASN A 18 -12.91 -14.36 -3.21
N ILE A 19 -11.64 -14.13 -2.86
CA ILE A 19 -11.11 -14.42 -1.52
C ILE A 19 -11.70 -13.46 -0.49
N LEU A 20 -11.73 -12.16 -0.78
CA LEU A 20 -12.24 -11.15 0.11
C LEU A 20 -13.75 -11.33 0.37
N GLU A 21 -14.54 -11.62 -0.65
CA GLU A 21 -15.97 -11.91 -0.50
C GLU A 21 -16.25 -13.10 0.44
N ARG A 22 -15.38 -14.11 0.45
CA ARG A 22 -15.52 -15.30 1.30
C ARG A 22 -15.04 -15.08 2.73
N HIS A 23 -14.04 -14.23 2.93
CA HIS A 23 -13.29 -14.16 4.18
C HIS A 23 -13.32 -12.81 4.90
N CYS A 24 -13.86 -11.76 4.26
CA CYS A 24 -13.96 -10.42 4.83
C CYS A 24 -15.40 -9.95 4.68
N ALA A 25 -16.21 -10.02 5.74
CA ALA A 25 -17.64 -9.68 5.66
C ALA A 25 -17.90 -8.19 5.43
N ASP A 26 -17.03 -7.31 5.95
CA ASP A 26 -17.18 -5.86 5.88
C ASP A 26 -16.82 -5.33 4.48
N GLU A 27 -17.80 -4.74 3.81
CA GLU A 27 -17.67 -4.15 2.48
C GLU A 27 -16.66 -3.01 2.41
N LYS A 28 -16.61 -2.15 3.43
CA LYS A 28 -15.67 -1.03 3.48
C LYS A 28 -14.25 -1.52 3.70
N LEU A 29 -14.08 -2.55 4.53
CA LEU A 29 -12.77 -3.19 4.71
C LEU A 29 -12.29 -3.87 3.42
N ARG A 30 -13.18 -4.53 2.66
CA ARG A 30 -12.81 -5.07 1.34
C ARG A 30 -12.37 -3.95 0.39
N LYS A 31 -13.12 -2.84 0.35
CA LYS A 31 -12.82 -1.69 -0.50
C LYS A 31 -11.46 -1.09 -0.17
N VAL A 32 -11.17 -0.80 1.10
CA VAL A 32 -9.87 -0.22 1.48
C VAL A 32 -8.71 -1.15 1.15
N ILE A 33 -8.87 -2.48 1.31
CA ILE A 33 -7.82 -3.44 0.95
C ILE A 33 -7.50 -3.37 -0.54
N VAL A 34 -8.52 -3.35 -1.40
CA VAL A 34 -8.33 -3.25 -2.86
C VAL A 34 -7.68 -1.92 -3.23
N GLU A 35 -8.18 -0.80 -2.70
CA GLU A 35 -7.61 0.54 -2.95
C GLU A 35 -6.13 0.63 -2.56
N MET A 36 -5.74 0.09 -1.39
CA MET A 36 -4.34 0.10 -0.97
C MET A 36 -3.45 -0.78 -1.85
N LEU A 37 -3.96 -1.91 -2.34
CA LEU A 37 -3.22 -2.78 -3.24
C LEU A 37 -3.06 -2.18 -4.65
N GLU A 38 -4.07 -1.44 -5.13
CA GLU A 38 -3.95 -0.64 -6.35
C GLU A 38 -2.89 0.45 -6.19
N CYS A 39 -2.87 1.16 -5.06
CA CYS A 39 -1.82 2.14 -4.77
C CYS A 39 -0.42 1.51 -4.75
N CYS A 40 -0.27 0.31 -4.21
CA CYS A 40 1.00 -0.43 -4.28
C CYS A 40 1.41 -0.78 -5.72
N ALA A 41 0.45 -1.03 -6.61
CA ALA A 41 0.73 -1.25 -8.03
C ALA A 41 1.22 0.04 -8.70
N ASP A 42 0.60 1.19 -8.38
CA ASP A 42 1.04 2.51 -8.87
C ASP A 42 2.45 2.86 -8.37
N ILE A 43 2.74 2.60 -7.10
CA ILE A 43 4.09 2.74 -6.52
C ILE A 43 5.06 1.83 -7.29
N THR A 44 4.70 0.57 -7.52
CA THR A 44 5.55 -0.37 -8.27
C THR A 44 5.90 0.16 -9.66
N GLU A 45 4.93 0.77 -10.35
CA GLU A 45 5.17 1.33 -11.68
C GLU A 45 6.03 2.60 -11.63
N ALA A 46 5.78 3.51 -10.67
CA ALA A 46 6.61 4.67 -10.45
C ALA A 46 8.07 4.29 -10.15
N LEU A 47 8.27 3.28 -9.30
CA LEU A 47 9.59 2.79 -8.92
C LEU A 47 10.33 2.06 -10.06
N ARG A 48 9.62 1.51 -11.06
CA ARG A 48 10.23 0.81 -12.20
C ARG A 48 11.18 1.69 -13.02
N SER A 49 10.92 3.00 -13.04
CA SER A 49 11.70 3.98 -13.81
C SER A 49 12.44 5.00 -12.94
N ALA A 50 12.23 4.98 -11.62
CA ALA A 50 12.85 5.91 -10.70
C ALA A 50 14.36 5.63 -10.55
N LEU A 51 15.16 6.69 -10.54
CA LEU A 51 16.54 6.61 -10.08
C LEU A 51 16.57 6.77 -8.56
N VAL A 52 17.21 5.81 -7.89
CA VAL A 52 17.41 5.88 -6.44
C VAL A 52 18.48 6.93 -6.17
N THR A 53 18.09 8.03 -5.52
CA THR A 53 18.99 9.08 -5.07
C THR A 53 18.78 9.31 -3.59
N VAL A 54 19.83 9.71 -2.88
CA VAL A 54 19.72 10.16 -1.50
C VAL A 54 19.14 11.57 -1.52
N GLU A 55 17.96 11.74 -0.93
CA GLU A 55 17.42 13.06 -0.61
C GLU A 55 18.25 13.61 0.56
N GLY A 56 18.71 14.86 0.47
CA GLY A 56 19.76 15.43 1.33
C GLY A 56 19.43 15.59 2.82
N SER A 57 18.41 14.91 3.33
CA SER A 57 17.95 14.94 4.72
C SER A 57 17.73 13.53 5.26
N ALA A 58 18.02 13.34 6.55
CA ALA A 58 17.56 12.17 7.28
C ALA A 58 16.05 12.32 7.58
N ASN A 59 15.30 11.23 7.57
CA ASN A 59 13.90 11.22 7.99
C ASN A 59 13.77 11.48 9.51
N THR A 60 12.54 11.59 10.03
CA THR A 60 12.26 11.86 11.45
C THR A 60 12.90 10.83 12.41
N PHE A 61 13.18 9.62 11.92
CA PHE A 61 13.83 8.54 12.68
C PHE A 61 15.35 8.46 12.49
N GLY A 62 15.94 9.29 11.62
CA GLY A 62 17.38 9.40 11.41
C GLY A 62 17.93 8.56 10.27
N ASP A 63 17.08 7.87 9.50
CA ASP A 63 17.48 7.10 8.33
C ASP A 63 17.69 8.01 7.12
N ALA A 64 18.61 7.64 6.23
CA ALA A 64 18.84 8.39 5.00
C ALA A 64 17.61 8.24 4.09
N GLN A 65 16.90 9.34 3.86
CA GLN A 65 15.73 9.35 3.00
C GLN A 65 16.15 9.13 1.55
N LEU A 66 15.49 8.20 0.87
CA LEU A 66 15.69 7.98 -0.56
C LEU A 66 14.55 8.64 -1.35
N SER A 67 14.85 9.01 -2.59
CA SER A 67 13.84 9.53 -3.52
C SER A 67 12.64 8.59 -3.69
N VAL A 68 12.87 7.28 -3.57
CA VAL A 68 11.84 6.26 -3.68
C VAL A 68 10.87 6.25 -2.50
N ASP A 69 11.35 6.61 -1.30
CA ASP A 69 10.52 6.69 -0.09
C ASP A 69 9.56 7.88 -0.23
N VAL A 70 10.08 9.03 -0.68
CA VAL A 70 9.28 10.23 -0.95
C VAL A 70 8.26 10.00 -2.07
N ILE A 71 8.62 9.26 -3.13
CA ILE A 71 7.68 8.90 -4.20
C ILE A 71 6.55 8.03 -3.65
N ALA A 72 6.89 7.00 -2.85
CA ALA A 72 5.90 6.11 -2.27
C ALA A 72 4.97 6.83 -1.29
N ASP A 73 5.52 7.69 -0.42
CA ASP A 73 4.74 8.45 0.56
C ASP A 73 3.73 9.38 -0.13
N ASN A 74 4.17 10.12 -1.15
CA ASN A 74 3.28 11.01 -1.91
C ASN A 74 2.12 10.24 -2.58
N LEU A 75 2.41 9.10 -3.21
CA LEU A 75 1.39 8.28 -3.86
C LEU A 75 0.40 7.69 -2.84
N MET A 76 0.90 7.22 -1.69
CA MET A 76 0.04 6.77 -0.60
C MET A 76 -0.88 7.88 -0.11
N TRP A 77 -0.36 9.11 0.06
CA TRP A 77 -1.18 10.26 0.45
C TRP A 77 -2.26 10.60 -0.57
N ASP A 78 -1.95 10.54 -1.87
CA ASP A 78 -2.92 10.79 -2.94
C ASP A 78 -4.03 9.73 -2.94
N CYS A 79 -3.68 8.46 -2.70
CA CYS A 79 -4.65 7.38 -2.57
C CYS A 79 -5.58 7.59 -1.36
N VAL A 80 -5.03 7.79 -0.16
CA VAL A 80 -5.87 7.89 1.06
C VAL A 80 -6.71 9.16 1.12
N LYS A 81 -6.28 10.26 0.48
CA LYS A 81 -7.06 11.50 0.40
C LYS A 81 -8.30 11.38 -0.50
N THR A 82 -8.28 10.44 -1.44
CA THR A 82 -9.41 10.18 -2.35
C THR A 82 -10.28 9.01 -1.91
N SER A 83 -9.76 8.10 -1.08
CA SER A 83 -10.50 6.97 -0.52
C SER A 83 -11.72 7.42 0.29
N GLU A 84 -12.87 6.79 0.05
CA GLU A 84 -14.11 6.97 0.83
C GLU A 84 -14.16 6.07 2.09
N THR A 85 -13.05 5.42 2.42
CA THR A 85 -12.95 4.50 3.56
C THR A 85 -11.80 4.84 4.53
N VAL A 86 -11.03 5.90 4.24
CA VAL A 86 -9.90 6.34 5.05
C VAL A 86 -10.12 7.76 5.56
N ALA A 87 -10.47 7.89 6.85
CA ALA A 87 -10.69 9.18 7.47
C ALA A 87 -9.41 9.90 7.89
N TYR A 88 -8.42 9.14 8.37
CA TYR A 88 -7.14 9.65 8.89
C TYR A 88 -6.01 8.71 8.51
N GLY A 89 -4.81 9.25 8.39
CA GLY A 89 -3.57 8.51 8.11
C GLY A 89 -2.40 9.10 8.88
N ALA A 90 -1.33 8.34 9.00
CA ALA A 90 -0.04 8.78 9.51
C ALA A 90 1.05 8.05 8.72
N SER A 91 2.12 8.75 8.37
CA SER A 91 3.28 8.16 7.67
C SER A 91 4.47 8.03 8.63
N GLU A 92 5.39 7.14 8.32
CA GLU A 92 6.66 7.06 9.06
C GLU A 92 7.56 8.28 8.76
N GLU A 93 7.46 8.85 7.56
CA GLU A 93 8.19 10.05 7.14
C GLU A 93 7.84 11.27 8.01
N GLU A 94 6.54 11.43 8.29
CA GLU A 94 5.97 12.41 9.23
C GLU A 94 4.95 11.72 10.16
N PRO A 95 5.35 11.30 11.38
CA PRO A 95 4.53 10.49 12.28
C PRO A 95 3.46 11.31 13.02
N VAL A 96 2.69 12.08 12.27
CA VAL A 96 1.57 12.89 12.74
C VAL A 96 0.29 12.37 12.09
N VAL A 97 -0.77 12.23 12.90
CA VAL A 97 -2.09 11.86 12.37
C VAL A 97 -2.66 13.05 11.60
N VAL A 98 -2.93 12.84 10.31
CA VAL A 98 -3.51 13.82 9.39
C VAL A 98 -4.89 13.35 8.97
N GLN A 99 -5.84 14.27 8.85
CA GLN A 99 -7.16 13.99 8.28
C GLN A 99 -7.03 13.81 6.75
N CYS A 100 -7.50 12.68 6.23
CA CYS A 100 -7.44 12.34 4.82
C CYS A 100 -8.74 12.72 4.11
N ASN A 101 -9.78 11.89 4.23
CA ASN A 101 -11.11 12.17 3.71
C ASN A 101 -12.11 12.30 4.86
N PRO A 102 -12.76 13.46 5.09
CA PRO A 102 -13.78 13.61 6.14
C PRO A 102 -14.99 12.67 6.02
N LYS A 103 -15.19 12.04 4.87
CA LYS A 103 -16.24 11.04 4.61
C LYS A 103 -15.74 9.59 4.65
N GLY A 104 -14.44 9.40 4.87
CA GLY A 104 -13.78 8.12 5.04
C GLY A 104 -14.26 7.36 6.26
#